data_AF-A0A2T2QZW7-F1
#
_entry.id   AF-A0A2T2QZW7-F1
#
_cell.length_a   1.000
_cell.length_b   1.000
_cell.length_c   1.000
_cell.angle_alpha   90.00
_cell.angle_beta   90.00
_cell.angle_gamma   90.00
#
_symmetry.space_group_name_H-M   'P 1'
#
loop_
_entity.id
_entity.type
_entity.pdbx_description
1 polymer ?
#
loop_
_entity_poly.entity_id
_entity_poly.type
_entity_poly.pdbx_seq_one_letter_code
_entity_poly.pdbx_strand_id
1 'polypeptide(L)'
;MPQMLVRLAGVADGDCSVAVEQSIASGVSLQWHWNHQSTRDLLARGDWDAVILQERSGGPLEDKEEMHEYARCLHREISKRGAETVLYMTWARTYQPGTQPEITAAYTDIAEELGATVAPVGAAWKHARNMGSDLRLHATDGRHADPPGSYLAACVFYALFCDPDPTGLPGTLSVDGETVVDLPPDRASLLQTAARETVERYGP
;
A
#
# COMPACT_ATOMS: atom_id res chain seq x y z
N MET A 1 0.65 -9.09 1.71
CA MET A 1 1.17 -8.09 0.75
C MET A 1 2.69 -7.91 0.87
N PRO A 2 3.33 -7.59 2.02
CA PRO A 2 4.77 -7.24 2.01
C PRO A 2 5.69 -8.34 1.50
N GLN A 3 5.41 -9.61 1.84
CA GLN A 3 6.15 -10.74 1.27
C GLN A 3 5.95 -10.89 -0.25
N MET A 4 4.77 -10.53 -0.78
CA MET A 4 4.55 -10.52 -2.24
C MET A 4 5.41 -9.44 -2.92
N LEU A 5 5.56 -8.25 -2.31
CA LEU A 5 6.45 -7.21 -2.82
C LEU A 5 7.90 -7.70 -2.87
N VAL A 6 8.40 -8.28 -1.76
CA VAL A 6 9.77 -8.83 -1.69
C VAL A 6 9.97 -9.91 -2.77
N ARG A 7 8.99 -10.78 -2.97
CA ARG A 7 9.06 -11.81 -4.02
C ARG A 7 9.04 -11.22 -5.42
N LEU A 8 8.17 -10.25 -5.70
CA LEU A 8 8.12 -9.58 -7.00
C LEU A 8 9.43 -8.87 -7.32
N ALA A 9 10.01 -8.14 -6.35
CA ALA A 9 11.30 -7.51 -6.50
C ALA A 9 12.42 -8.54 -6.80
N GLY A 10 12.44 -9.65 -6.06
CA GLY A 10 13.48 -10.68 -6.21
C GLY A 10 13.39 -11.58 -7.44
N VAL A 11 12.26 -11.60 -8.16
CA VAL A 11 12.08 -12.38 -9.40
C VAL A 11 12.01 -11.53 -10.65
N ALA A 12 11.94 -10.20 -10.52
CA ALA A 12 12.05 -9.29 -11.64
C ALA A 12 13.50 -9.27 -12.15
N ASP A 13 13.69 -9.08 -13.47
CA ASP A 13 15.01 -9.02 -14.13
C ASP A 13 15.78 -7.71 -13.84
N GLY A 14 15.73 -7.20 -12.60
CA GLY A 14 16.34 -5.93 -12.20
C GLY A 14 17.12 -6.00 -10.88
N ASP A 15 17.92 -4.98 -10.61
CA ASP A 15 18.74 -4.85 -9.39
C ASP A 15 17.96 -4.35 -8.16
N CYS A 16 16.61 -4.47 -8.15
CA CYS A 16 15.81 -4.03 -7.01
C CYS A 16 15.79 -5.10 -5.90
N SER A 17 16.36 -4.76 -4.73
CA SER A 17 16.28 -5.59 -3.54
C SER A 17 15.47 -4.89 -2.46
N VAL A 18 14.43 -5.55 -1.96
CA VAL A 18 13.55 -5.01 -0.91
C VAL A 18 13.69 -5.85 0.36
N ALA A 19 14.06 -5.21 1.46
CA ALA A 19 13.96 -5.78 2.81
C ALA A 19 12.79 -5.12 3.55
N VAL A 20 12.03 -5.90 4.31
CA VAL A 20 10.86 -5.38 5.03
C VAL A 20 10.88 -5.83 6.49
N GLU A 21 10.66 -4.89 7.38
CA GLU A 21 10.21 -5.13 8.75
C GLU A 21 8.80 -4.59 8.96
N GLN A 22 8.07 -5.16 9.92
CA GLN A 22 6.66 -4.84 10.14
C GLN A 22 6.39 -4.61 11.63
N SER A 23 5.70 -3.51 11.95
CA SER A 23 4.93 -3.37 13.18
C SER A 23 3.46 -3.34 12.78
N ILE A 24 2.74 -4.43 13.00
CA ILE A 24 1.34 -4.59 12.58
C ILE A 24 0.51 -5.25 13.67
N ALA A 25 -0.74 -4.84 13.78
CA ALA A 25 -1.75 -5.50 14.60
C ALA A 25 -3.13 -5.31 13.95
N SER A 26 -4.09 -6.18 14.29
CA SER A 26 -5.43 -6.11 13.68
C SER A 26 -6.17 -4.85 14.17
N GLY A 27 -6.54 -3.97 13.24
CA GLY A 27 -7.44 -2.84 13.50
C GLY A 27 -6.83 -1.67 14.26
N VAL A 28 -5.51 -1.59 14.37
CA VAL A 28 -4.83 -0.49 15.06
C VAL A 28 -4.70 0.76 14.17
N SER A 29 -4.69 1.93 14.80
CA SER A 29 -4.57 3.24 14.15
C SER A 29 -3.16 3.80 14.15
N LEU A 30 -2.92 4.90 13.43
CA LEU A 30 -1.66 5.64 13.54
C LEU A 30 -1.43 6.17 14.97
N GLN A 31 -2.49 6.56 15.68
CA GLN A 31 -2.42 6.88 17.12
C GLN A 31 -1.86 5.73 17.94
N TRP A 32 -2.35 4.52 17.70
CA TRP A 32 -1.88 3.35 18.42
C TRP A 32 -0.39 3.15 18.15
N HIS A 33 0.03 3.23 16.89
CA HIS A 33 1.44 3.10 16.51
C HIS A 33 2.34 4.15 17.14
N TRP A 34 1.87 5.41 17.22
CA TRP A 34 2.58 6.48 17.91
C TRP A 34 2.82 6.18 19.39
N ASN A 35 1.87 5.54 20.06
CA ASN A 35 1.95 5.19 21.48
C ASN A 35 2.55 3.80 21.74
N HIS A 36 2.71 2.96 20.71
CA HIS A 36 3.17 1.59 20.87
C HIS A 36 4.69 1.50 20.92
N GLN A 37 5.23 1.02 22.04
CA GLN A 37 6.67 0.95 22.29
C GLN A 37 7.43 0.21 21.17
N SER A 38 6.95 -0.97 20.75
CA SER A 38 7.64 -1.75 19.71
C SER A 38 7.72 -1.03 18.36
N THR A 39 6.69 -0.24 18.01
CA THR A 39 6.73 0.58 16.79
C THR A 39 7.77 1.68 16.93
N ARG A 40 7.81 2.34 18.09
CA ARG A 40 8.78 3.41 18.37
C ARG A 40 10.20 2.89 18.40
N ASP A 41 10.43 1.70 18.94
CA ASP A 41 11.74 1.03 18.96
C ASP A 41 12.16 0.64 17.55
N LEU A 42 11.24 0.10 16.73
CA LEU A 42 11.47 -0.17 15.31
C LEU A 42 11.86 1.10 14.52
N LEU A 43 11.12 2.19 14.70
CA LEU A 43 11.47 3.48 14.08
C LEU A 43 12.81 4.00 14.61
N ALA A 44 13.08 3.84 15.91
CA ALA A 44 14.30 4.33 16.54
C ALA A 44 15.57 3.62 16.06
N ARG A 45 15.47 2.35 15.61
CA ARG A 45 16.59 1.62 15.03
C ARG A 45 17.21 2.31 13.81
N GLY A 46 16.42 3.07 13.04
CA GLY A 46 16.92 3.81 11.88
C GLY A 46 17.23 2.91 10.68
N ASP A 47 18.03 3.43 9.74
CA ASP A 47 18.47 2.77 8.50
C ASP A 47 17.35 2.36 7.52
N TRP A 48 16.18 3.00 7.65
CA TRP A 48 15.07 2.84 6.72
C TRP A 48 15.22 3.78 5.52
N ASP A 49 15.13 3.25 4.31
CA ASP A 49 14.96 4.09 3.12
C ASP A 49 13.58 4.77 3.13
N ALA A 50 12.54 3.99 3.47
CA ALA A 50 11.17 4.46 3.55
C ALA A 50 10.41 3.79 4.71
N VAL A 51 9.45 4.53 5.29
CA VAL A 51 8.50 4.04 6.29
C VAL A 51 7.08 4.19 5.75
N ILE A 52 6.41 3.05 5.59
CA ILE A 52 5.03 3.01 5.10
C ILE A 52 4.05 3.14 6.28
N LEU A 53 3.23 4.19 6.27
CA LEU A 53 2.18 4.45 7.24
C LEU A 53 0.81 4.08 6.66
N GLN A 54 0.09 3.20 7.34
CA GLN A 54 -1.26 2.80 6.99
C GLN A 54 -2.20 3.07 8.17
N GLU A 55 -3.26 3.84 7.95
CA GLU A 55 -4.33 3.99 8.95
C GLU A 55 -5.27 2.77 8.92
N ARG A 56 -6.01 2.55 10.01
CA ARG A 56 -7.11 1.59 10.07
C ARG A 56 -8.10 1.88 8.94
N SER A 57 -8.68 0.84 8.34
CA SER A 57 -9.53 0.98 7.14
C SER A 57 -10.71 1.97 7.25
N GLY A 58 -11.20 2.23 8.46
CA GLY A 58 -12.25 3.22 8.71
C GLY A 58 -11.74 4.63 9.06
N GLY A 59 -10.50 4.76 9.53
CA GLY A 59 -9.94 6.01 10.07
C GLY A 59 -10.01 7.20 9.11
N PRO A 60 -9.71 7.05 7.80
CA PRO A 60 -9.85 8.16 6.85
C PRO A 60 -11.25 8.76 6.75
N LEU A 61 -12.29 8.00 7.10
CA LEU A 61 -13.70 8.41 7.06
C LEU A 61 -14.25 8.75 8.45
N GLU A 62 -13.82 8.01 9.46
CA GLU A 62 -14.36 8.03 10.81
C GLU A 62 -13.60 9.02 11.71
N ASP A 63 -12.27 9.14 11.58
CA ASP A 63 -11.38 9.93 12.44
C ASP A 63 -10.28 10.65 11.63
N LYS A 64 -10.66 11.39 10.56
CA LYS A 64 -9.69 12.02 9.63
C LYS A 64 -8.69 12.93 10.36
N GLU A 65 -9.16 13.75 11.28
CA GLU A 65 -8.30 14.70 12.01
C GLU A 65 -7.28 13.98 12.89
N GLU A 66 -7.67 12.87 13.52
CA GLU A 66 -6.78 12.06 14.34
C GLU A 66 -5.73 11.33 13.49
N MET A 67 -6.16 10.75 12.36
CA MET A 67 -5.25 10.18 11.35
C MET A 67 -4.20 11.22 10.95
N HIS A 68 -4.62 12.46 10.65
CA HIS A 68 -3.71 13.54 10.25
C HIS A 68 -2.76 13.94 11.38
N GLU A 69 -3.27 14.08 12.61
CA GLU A 69 -2.43 14.40 13.78
C GLU A 69 -1.30 13.38 13.96
N TYR A 70 -1.62 12.09 13.96
CA TYR A 70 -0.62 11.06 14.21
C TYR A 70 0.25 10.78 12.99
N ALA A 71 -0.23 11.02 11.77
CA ALA A 71 0.62 11.08 10.59
C ALA A 71 1.70 12.17 10.74
N ARG A 72 1.36 13.39 11.20
CA ARG A 72 2.36 14.45 11.47
C ARG A 72 3.37 14.05 12.54
N CYS A 73 2.91 13.39 13.59
CA CYS A 73 3.78 12.94 14.69
C CYS A 73 4.78 11.88 14.21
N LEU A 74 4.29 10.86 13.50
CA LEU A 74 5.14 9.79 12.94
C LEU A 74 6.07 10.33 11.86
N HIS A 75 5.58 11.17 10.94
CA HIS A 75 6.40 11.81 9.91
C HIS A 75 7.58 12.58 10.51
N ARG A 76 7.35 13.36 11.57
CA ARG A 76 8.44 14.07 12.27
C ARG A 76 9.52 13.11 12.77
N GLU A 77 9.17 11.93 13.26
CA GLU A 77 10.15 10.95 13.72
C GLU A 77 10.86 10.21 12.57
N ILE A 78 10.14 9.94 11.48
CA ILE A 78 10.67 9.33 10.25
C ILE A 78 11.69 10.29 9.61
N SER A 79 11.29 11.54 9.36
CA SER A 79 12.14 12.55 8.71
C SER A 79 13.40 12.90 9.51
N LYS A 80 13.33 12.89 10.85
CA LYS A 80 14.52 13.06 11.72
C LYS A 80 15.61 12.00 11.48
N ARG A 81 15.24 10.84 10.93
CA ARG A 81 16.12 9.71 10.67
C ARG A 81 16.52 9.60 9.20
N GLY A 82 16.09 10.55 8.38
CA GLY A 82 16.43 10.61 6.95
C GLY A 82 15.62 9.64 6.06
N ALA A 83 14.61 8.97 6.63
CA ALA A 83 13.75 8.06 5.88
C ALA A 83 12.62 8.82 5.18
N GLU A 84 12.14 8.29 4.05
CA GLU A 84 10.96 8.79 3.36
C GLU A 84 9.67 8.35 4.09
N THR A 85 8.70 9.25 4.20
CA THR A 85 7.34 8.87 4.65
C THR A 85 6.49 8.51 3.44
N VAL A 86 5.91 7.30 3.45
CA VAL A 86 4.99 6.84 2.40
C VAL A 86 3.63 6.53 3.03
N LEU A 87 2.57 7.14 2.51
CA LEU A 87 1.21 6.97 3.00
C LEU A 87 0.46 5.92 2.18
N TYR A 88 0.10 4.80 2.81
CA TYR A 88 -0.63 3.70 2.16
C TYR A 88 -2.12 4.03 2.07
N MET A 89 -2.53 4.60 0.93
CA MET A 89 -3.94 4.87 0.63
C MET A 89 -4.74 3.58 0.47
N THR A 90 -5.60 3.30 1.43
CA THR A 90 -6.48 2.12 1.45
C THR A 90 -7.68 2.26 0.50
N TRP A 91 -8.45 1.17 0.37
CA TRP A 91 -9.61 1.08 -0.51
C TRP A 91 -10.95 1.20 0.24
N ALA A 92 -11.98 1.62 -0.48
CA ALA A 92 -13.37 1.57 -0.03
C ALA A 92 -13.85 0.12 0.19
N ARG A 93 -14.67 -0.05 1.23
CA ARG A 93 -15.34 -1.32 1.57
C ARG A 93 -16.43 -1.64 0.53
N THR A 94 -16.72 -2.91 0.30
CA THR A 94 -17.71 -3.33 -0.73
C THR A 94 -19.12 -2.81 -0.45
N TYR A 95 -19.48 -2.60 0.82
CA TYR A 95 -20.77 -2.07 1.24
C TYR A 95 -20.84 -0.53 1.28
N GLN A 96 -19.73 0.15 1.00
CA GLN A 96 -19.67 1.61 0.87
C GLN A 96 -18.75 2.01 -0.31
N PRO A 97 -19.00 1.54 -1.55
CA PRO A 97 -18.07 1.76 -2.67
C PRO A 97 -17.92 3.24 -3.06
N GLY A 98 -18.89 4.07 -2.69
CA GLY A 98 -18.91 5.50 -2.96
C GLY A 98 -17.89 6.31 -2.16
N THR A 99 -17.27 5.75 -1.11
CA THR A 99 -16.40 6.50 -0.18
C THR A 99 -14.93 6.58 -0.61
N GLN A 100 -14.56 6.01 -1.76
CA GLN A 100 -13.18 6.06 -2.24
C GLN A 100 -12.67 7.50 -2.44
N PRO A 101 -13.45 8.47 -2.99
CA PRO A 101 -13.00 9.85 -3.10
C PRO A 101 -12.63 10.49 -1.76
N GLU A 102 -13.40 10.24 -0.70
CA GLU A 102 -13.16 10.77 0.64
C GLU A 102 -11.93 10.13 1.28
N ILE A 103 -11.76 8.81 1.11
CA ILE A 103 -10.52 8.12 1.52
C ILE A 103 -9.33 8.72 0.77
N THR A 104 -9.45 8.90 -0.54
CA THR A 104 -8.39 9.49 -1.37
C THR A 104 -8.02 10.88 -0.87
N ALA A 105 -8.99 11.76 -0.66
CA ALA A 105 -8.77 13.11 -0.14
C ALA A 105 -8.07 13.07 1.24
N ALA A 106 -8.53 12.22 2.15
CA ALA A 106 -7.92 12.09 3.47
C ALA A 106 -6.42 11.73 3.42
N TYR A 107 -5.99 10.90 2.45
CA TYR A 107 -4.58 10.60 2.25
C TYR A 107 -3.82 11.69 1.48
N THR A 108 -4.40 12.26 0.42
CA THR A 108 -3.72 13.27 -0.40
C THR A 108 -3.55 14.60 0.33
N ASP A 109 -4.53 15.01 1.13
CA ASP A 109 -4.46 16.27 1.89
C ASP A 109 -3.28 16.27 2.87
N ILE A 110 -3.10 15.17 3.61
CA ILE A 110 -1.99 15.06 4.56
C ILE A 110 -0.66 14.75 3.87
N ALA A 111 -0.68 14.07 2.72
CA ALA A 111 0.53 13.89 1.91
C ALA A 111 1.09 15.22 1.42
N GLU A 112 0.22 16.09 0.88
CA GLU A 112 0.58 17.44 0.43
C GLU A 112 1.15 18.28 1.58
N GLU A 113 0.50 18.24 2.75
CA GLU A 113 1.00 18.96 3.93
C GLU A 113 2.41 18.50 4.35
N LEU A 114 2.65 17.19 4.33
CA LEU A 114 3.90 16.60 4.82
C LEU A 114 5.01 16.55 3.75
N GLY A 115 4.68 16.83 2.48
CA GLY A 115 5.56 16.50 1.35
C GLY A 115 5.87 14.99 1.28
N ALA A 116 4.90 14.15 1.66
CA ALA A 116 5.05 12.70 1.73
C ALA A 116 4.52 12.04 0.45
N THR A 117 5.10 10.90 0.08
CA THR A 117 4.64 10.10 -1.06
C THR A 117 3.36 9.36 -0.70
N VAL A 118 2.44 9.23 -1.66
CA VAL A 118 1.25 8.40 -1.54
C VAL A 118 1.46 7.09 -2.29
N ALA A 119 1.17 5.96 -1.65
CA ALA A 119 0.96 4.68 -2.33
C ALA A 119 -0.53 4.50 -2.65
N PRO A 120 -0.99 4.78 -3.89
CA PRO A 120 -2.39 5.00 -4.23
C PRO A 120 -3.18 3.69 -4.45
N VAL A 121 -3.06 2.72 -3.55
CA VAL A 121 -3.62 1.37 -3.75
C VAL A 121 -5.15 1.39 -3.89
N GLY A 122 -5.86 2.16 -3.07
CA GLY A 122 -7.32 2.30 -3.20
C GLY A 122 -7.76 2.88 -4.55
N ALA A 123 -6.99 3.84 -5.07
CA ALA A 123 -7.23 4.38 -6.41
C ALA A 123 -6.92 3.34 -7.50
N ALA A 124 -5.85 2.55 -7.34
CA ALA A 124 -5.50 1.47 -8.27
C ALA A 124 -6.59 0.38 -8.31
N TRP A 125 -7.18 0.04 -7.16
CA TRP A 125 -8.32 -0.89 -7.09
C TRP A 125 -9.54 -0.36 -7.83
N LYS A 126 -9.86 0.93 -7.65
CA LYS A 126 -10.93 1.60 -8.40
C LYS A 126 -10.62 1.59 -9.90
N HIS A 127 -9.39 1.86 -10.28
CA HIS A 127 -8.94 1.89 -11.67
C HIS A 127 -9.02 0.51 -12.34
N ALA A 128 -8.53 -0.54 -11.70
CA ALA A 128 -8.62 -1.91 -12.20
C ALA A 128 -10.08 -2.34 -12.46
N ARG A 129 -11.02 -1.96 -11.57
CA ARG A 129 -12.46 -2.20 -11.80
C ARG A 129 -13.00 -1.43 -13.01
N ASN A 130 -12.60 -0.18 -13.18
CA ASN A 130 -13.00 0.64 -14.34
C ASN A 130 -12.45 0.08 -15.66
N MET A 131 -11.30 -0.59 -15.62
CA MET A 131 -10.72 -1.33 -16.75
C MET A 131 -11.43 -2.66 -17.05
N GLY A 132 -12.47 -3.02 -16.28
CA GLY A 132 -13.24 -4.25 -16.50
C GLY A 132 -12.67 -5.48 -15.80
N SER A 133 -11.83 -5.32 -14.77
CA SER A 133 -11.41 -6.45 -13.94
C SER A 133 -12.61 -7.13 -13.29
N ASP A 134 -12.71 -8.44 -13.49
CA ASP A 134 -13.68 -9.35 -12.88
C ASP A 134 -13.09 -10.08 -11.66
N LEU A 135 -11.83 -9.82 -11.32
CA LEU A 135 -11.18 -10.40 -10.15
C LEU A 135 -11.78 -9.87 -8.86
N ARG A 136 -12.01 -10.79 -7.91
CA ARG A 136 -12.40 -10.44 -6.55
C ARG A 136 -11.21 -9.88 -5.78
N LEU A 137 -11.13 -8.55 -5.68
CA LEU A 137 -10.05 -7.87 -4.93
C LEU A 137 -10.27 -7.93 -3.41
N HIS A 138 -11.53 -7.93 -2.96
CA HIS A 138 -11.89 -8.01 -1.54
C HIS A 138 -12.05 -9.46 -1.07
N ALA A 139 -11.66 -9.74 0.17
CA ALA A 139 -12.08 -10.93 0.90
C ALA A 139 -13.62 -10.97 1.05
N THR A 140 -14.16 -12.13 1.44
CA THR A 140 -15.61 -12.34 1.60
C THR A 140 -16.25 -11.43 2.65
N ASP A 141 -15.45 -10.85 3.54
CA ASP A 141 -15.91 -9.88 4.54
C ASP A 141 -16.06 -8.45 4.00
N GLY A 142 -15.72 -8.22 2.72
CA GLY A 142 -15.91 -6.94 2.04
C GLY A 142 -14.98 -5.82 2.49
N ARG A 143 -13.98 -6.12 3.33
CA ARG A 143 -13.06 -5.14 3.91
C ARG A 143 -11.60 -5.48 3.65
N HIS A 144 -11.17 -6.72 3.86
CA HIS A 144 -9.78 -7.11 3.66
C HIS A 144 -9.49 -7.40 2.19
N ALA A 145 -8.21 -7.43 1.82
CA ALA A 145 -7.80 -7.86 0.50
C ALA A 145 -7.79 -9.38 0.37
N ASP A 146 -8.25 -9.87 -0.77
CA ASP A 146 -8.02 -11.23 -1.25
C ASP A 146 -6.66 -11.29 -1.98
N PRO A 147 -6.15 -12.47 -2.40
CA PRO A 147 -4.87 -12.54 -3.11
C PRO A 147 -4.73 -11.61 -4.32
N PRO A 148 -5.71 -11.45 -5.23
CA PRO A 148 -5.60 -10.50 -6.33
C PRO A 148 -5.50 -9.04 -5.88
N GLY A 149 -6.21 -8.66 -4.82
CA GLY A 149 -6.13 -7.32 -4.23
C GLY A 149 -4.77 -7.06 -3.58
N SER A 150 -4.20 -8.07 -2.91
CA SER A 150 -2.84 -8.01 -2.36
C SER A 150 -1.77 -7.95 -3.44
N TYR A 151 -1.97 -8.64 -4.56
CA TYR A 151 -1.10 -8.58 -5.73
C TYR A 151 -1.09 -7.19 -6.36
N LEU A 152 -2.26 -6.59 -6.58
CA LEU A 152 -2.36 -5.21 -7.08
C LEU A 152 -1.68 -4.21 -6.13
N ALA A 153 -1.86 -4.36 -4.82
CA ALA A 153 -1.15 -3.54 -3.84
C ALA A 153 0.37 -3.71 -3.94
N ALA A 154 0.86 -4.94 -4.09
CA ALA A 154 2.29 -5.20 -4.28
C ALA A 154 2.84 -4.60 -5.58
N CYS A 155 2.06 -4.63 -6.68
CA CYS A 155 2.44 -3.97 -7.94
C CYS A 155 2.55 -2.44 -7.78
N VAL A 156 1.66 -1.81 -6.98
CA VAL A 156 1.75 -0.37 -6.68
C VAL A 156 3.03 -0.05 -5.93
N PHE A 157 3.38 -0.83 -4.90
CA PHE A 157 4.64 -0.61 -4.17
C PHE A 157 5.88 -0.94 -5.00
N TYR A 158 5.82 -1.96 -5.85
CA TYR A 158 6.89 -2.26 -6.81
C TYR A 158 7.11 -1.08 -7.76
N ALA A 159 6.04 -0.50 -8.29
CA ALA A 159 6.11 0.68 -9.15
C ALA A 159 6.69 1.92 -8.46
N LEU A 160 6.54 2.03 -7.14
CA LEU A 160 7.10 3.15 -6.37
C LEU A 160 8.58 2.97 -6.02
N PHE A 161 9.01 1.75 -5.71
CA PHE A 161 10.34 1.50 -5.13
C PHE A 161 11.33 0.82 -6.06
N CYS A 162 10.86 0.15 -7.10
CA CYS A 162 11.69 -0.62 -8.02
C CYS A 162 11.63 -0.02 -9.43
N ASP A 163 10.72 -0.52 -10.26
CA ASP A 163 10.55 -0.08 -11.64
C ASP A 163 9.12 0.46 -11.80
N PRO A 164 8.94 1.72 -12.24
CA PRO A 164 7.63 2.33 -12.43
C PRO A 164 6.70 1.54 -13.35
N ASP A 165 7.24 0.64 -14.20
CA ASP A 165 6.47 -0.29 -15.00
C ASP A 165 6.47 -1.72 -14.42
N PRO A 166 5.45 -2.11 -13.63
CA PRO A 166 5.27 -3.48 -13.14
C PRO A 166 4.77 -4.45 -14.21
N THR A 167 4.59 -4.05 -15.47
CA THR A 167 4.12 -4.97 -16.51
C THR A 167 5.16 -6.06 -16.81
N GLY A 168 4.68 -7.29 -16.98
CA GLY A 168 5.56 -8.46 -17.20
C GLY A 168 6.00 -9.16 -15.91
N LEU A 169 5.70 -8.61 -14.73
CA LEU A 169 5.84 -9.34 -13.47
C LEU A 169 5.05 -10.67 -13.50
N PRO A 170 5.50 -11.71 -12.80
CA PRO A 170 4.78 -12.98 -12.76
C PRO A 170 3.41 -12.80 -12.07
N GLY A 171 2.37 -13.40 -12.67
CA GLY A 171 1.02 -13.47 -12.11
C GLY A 171 0.83 -14.59 -11.07
N THR A 172 1.79 -15.51 -10.98
CA THR A 172 1.82 -16.60 -10.01
C THR A 172 2.99 -16.42 -9.07
N LEU A 173 2.74 -16.39 -7.76
CA LEU A 173 3.79 -16.29 -6.74
C LEU A 173 3.62 -17.38 -5.71
N SER A 174 4.74 -17.89 -5.23
CA SER A 174 4.80 -18.82 -4.09
C SER A 174 5.65 -18.25 -2.97
N VAL A 175 5.23 -18.47 -1.73
CA VAL A 175 6.00 -18.17 -0.51
C VAL A 175 6.14 -19.48 0.25
N ASP A 176 7.37 -19.85 0.57
CA ASP A 176 7.71 -21.08 1.30
C ASP A 176 7.09 -22.37 0.72
N GLY A 177 6.95 -22.41 -0.61
CA GLY A 177 6.40 -23.55 -1.35
C GLY A 177 4.88 -23.53 -1.50
N GLU A 178 4.19 -22.54 -0.92
CA GLU A 178 2.74 -22.36 -1.05
C GLU A 178 2.42 -21.26 -2.06
N THR A 179 1.55 -21.56 -3.04
CA THR A 179 1.05 -20.56 -3.99
C THR A 179 0.18 -19.55 -3.26
N VAL A 180 0.68 -18.31 -3.16
CA VAL A 180 -0.03 -17.21 -2.48
C VAL A 180 -0.92 -16.41 -3.42
N VAL A 181 -0.67 -16.48 -4.73
CA VAL A 181 -1.51 -15.91 -5.78
C VAL A 181 -1.24 -16.65 -7.09
N ASP A 182 -2.28 -16.89 -7.86
CA ASP A 182 -2.22 -17.51 -9.18
C ASP A 182 -3.24 -16.83 -10.10
N LEU A 183 -2.76 -15.91 -10.93
CA LEU A 183 -3.58 -15.13 -11.85
C LEU A 183 -3.32 -15.55 -13.28
N PRO A 184 -4.38 -15.72 -14.10
CA PRO A 184 -4.21 -15.81 -15.54
C PRO A 184 -3.39 -14.63 -16.08
N PRO A 185 -2.51 -14.83 -17.09
CA PRO A 185 -1.60 -13.79 -17.57
C PRO A 185 -2.29 -12.48 -17.98
N ASP A 186 -3.45 -12.56 -18.64
CA ASP A 186 -4.25 -11.39 -19.04
C ASP A 186 -4.78 -10.61 -17.82
N ARG A 187 -5.20 -11.31 -16.77
CA ARG A 187 -5.69 -10.71 -15.53
C ARG A 187 -4.55 -10.08 -14.72
N ALA A 188 -3.39 -10.74 -14.66
CA ALA A 188 -2.19 -10.19 -14.03
C ALA A 188 -1.74 -8.89 -14.73
N SER A 189 -1.66 -8.92 -16.07
CA SER A 189 -1.29 -7.75 -16.88
C SER A 189 -2.26 -6.57 -16.70
N LEU A 190 -3.57 -6.83 -16.57
CA LEU A 190 -4.54 -5.80 -16.26
C LEU A 190 -4.27 -5.14 -14.90
N LEU A 191 -3.99 -5.92 -13.85
CA LEU A 191 -3.67 -5.37 -12.53
C LEU A 191 -2.33 -4.61 -12.52
N GLN A 192 -1.32 -5.10 -13.22
CA GLN A 192 -0.02 -4.41 -13.38
C GLN A 192 -0.20 -3.07 -14.08
N THR A 193 -0.95 -3.05 -15.18
CA THR A 193 -1.28 -1.82 -15.92
C THR A 193 -2.05 -0.85 -15.03
N ALA A 194 -3.00 -1.35 -14.26
CA ALA A 194 -3.77 -0.52 -13.35
C ALA A 194 -2.89 0.11 -12.25
N ALA A 195 -1.89 -0.62 -11.74
CA ALA A 195 -0.89 -0.10 -10.82
C ALA A 195 -0.03 0.98 -11.48
N ARG A 196 0.59 0.69 -12.63
CA ARG A 196 1.43 1.63 -13.41
C ARG A 196 0.73 2.96 -13.63
N GLU A 197 -0.42 2.92 -14.32
CA GLU A 197 -1.16 4.12 -14.70
C GLU A 197 -1.69 4.89 -13.48
N THR A 198 -1.91 4.21 -12.35
CA THR A 198 -2.30 4.90 -11.12
C THR A 198 -1.09 5.57 -10.49
N VAL A 199 0.05 4.89 -10.36
CA VAL A 199 1.27 5.49 -9.80
C VAL A 199 1.73 6.67 -10.65
N GLU A 200 1.69 6.58 -11.99
CA GLU A 200 1.99 7.71 -12.88
C GLU A 200 1.13 8.96 -12.63
N ARG A 201 -0.11 8.80 -12.13
CA ARG A 201 -1.00 9.93 -11.79
C ARG A 201 -0.76 10.54 -10.41
N TYR A 202 -0.10 9.81 -9.52
CA TYR A 202 0.16 10.20 -8.12
C TYR A 202 1.64 10.45 -7.84
N GLY A 203 2.53 10.08 -8.77
CA GLY A 203 3.96 10.34 -8.68
C GLY A 203 4.27 11.84 -8.59
N PRO A 204 5.46 12.19 -8.11
CA PRO A 204 5.87 13.56 -7.85
C PRO A 204 5.78 14.49 -9.06
#